data_AF-A0A9P7QMQ6-F1
#
_entry.id   AF-A0A9P7QMQ6-F1
#
_cell.length_a   1.000
_cell.length_b   1.000
_cell.length_c   1.000
_cell.angle_alpha   90.00
_cell.angle_beta   90.00
_cell.angle_gamma   90.00
#
_symmetry.space_group_name_H-M   'P 1'
#
loop_
_entity.id
_entity.type
_entity.pdbx_description
1 polymer ?
#
loop_
_entity_poly.entity_id
_entity_poly.type
_entity_poly.pdbx_seq_one_letter_code
_entity_poly.pdbx_strand_id
1 'polypeptide(L)'
;MNSFSAAQRIRALIHSLQPSPSHLIFPISKTHSVRRLATMVAKTDTSAYKLNHTMIRVKDPKASVKFYEFLGMSLVAKRAFPDNKFDLYFLGYNSPKAISHGNSQANREGVIELTHNYGTENDPSFTVNTGNKEPHRGFGHTCISVDNIQAACQRLEDAGYKFQKKLTDGRMNNIAFTLDPDGYWVEIIGQKPVEQTANIKQTDVATYKMNHTMLRVKDAEKSLKFYQEVMGMTLFRTSENQSAGFNLYFLGYPGEQGPPNDEKTAHREGLLELTWNYGTEKDENFKYHNGNDEPQGFGHICVSVDDVEAACQRFDDLGVSWRKRLTDGRMKNIAFMLDPDGYSIEVIPNDKYSDKVPT
;
A
#
# COMPACT_ATOMS: atom_id res chain seq x y z
N MET A 1 27.00 30.80 -21.14
CA MET A 1 27.69 30.87 -19.83
C MET A 1 26.63 31.01 -18.75
N ASN A 2 26.52 29.94 -17.95
CA ASN A 2 25.87 29.76 -16.65
C ASN A 2 24.44 30.29 -16.42
N SER A 3 23.49 29.41 -16.75
CA SER A 3 22.17 29.30 -16.15
C SER A 3 22.27 28.81 -14.71
N PHE A 4 21.81 29.60 -13.75
CA PHE A 4 21.69 29.19 -12.34
C PHE A 4 20.37 28.43 -12.10
N SER A 5 20.45 27.35 -11.31
CA SER A 5 19.34 26.43 -11.01
C SER A 5 18.37 26.99 -9.96
N ALA A 6 17.14 26.47 -9.96
CA ALA A 6 16.03 26.88 -9.10
C ALA A 6 16.31 26.74 -7.57
N ALA A 7 17.37 26.05 -7.16
CA ALA A 7 17.79 25.90 -5.77
C ALA A 7 18.37 27.19 -5.14
N GLN A 8 18.72 28.20 -5.95
CA GLN A 8 19.27 29.47 -5.44
C GLN A 8 18.24 30.57 -5.18
N ARG A 9 16.95 30.36 -5.48
CA ARG A 9 15.88 31.34 -5.21
C ARG A 9 15.22 31.19 -3.83
N ILE A 10 15.59 30.18 -3.05
CA ILE A 10 14.97 29.88 -1.74
C ILE A 10 15.80 30.41 -0.56
N ARG A 11 17.02 30.94 -0.79
CA ARG A 11 17.89 31.48 0.28
C ARG A 11 17.73 32.98 0.57
N ALA A 12 16.78 33.67 -0.03
CA ALA A 12 16.59 35.12 0.12
C ALA A 12 15.24 35.53 0.74
N LEU A 13 14.67 34.70 1.62
CA LEU A 13 13.48 35.05 2.40
C LEU A 13 13.58 34.65 3.88
N ILE A 14 14.80 34.62 4.42
CA ILE A 14 15.09 34.40 5.85
C ILE A 14 16.09 35.48 6.28
N HIS A 15 15.65 36.74 6.35
CA HIS A 15 16.36 37.79 7.11
C HIS A 15 15.53 39.06 7.33
N SER A 16 14.34 38.92 7.90
CA SER A 16 13.67 40.05 8.56
C SER A 16 12.77 39.52 9.66
N LEU A 17 12.72 40.23 10.78
CA LEU A 17 12.04 39.92 12.05
C LEU A 17 12.98 39.39 13.15
N GLN A 18 13.89 40.25 13.61
CA GLN A 18 14.29 40.26 15.02
C GLN A 18 13.32 41.16 15.80
N PRO A 19 12.84 40.75 17.00
CA PRO A 19 12.07 41.63 17.87
C PRO A 19 12.99 42.44 18.80
N SER A 20 12.68 43.72 18.99
CA SER A 20 13.31 44.59 20.00
C SER A 20 12.68 44.40 21.39
N PRO A 21 13.44 44.55 22.50
CA PRO A 21 12.92 44.39 23.84
C PRO A 21 12.24 45.69 24.30
N SER A 22 10.99 45.60 24.76
CA SER A 22 10.37 46.67 25.55
C SER A 22 9.70 46.06 26.79
N HIS A 23 10.18 46.51 27.95
CA HIS A 23 9.63 46.24 29.26
C HIS A 23 8.34 47.03 29.44
N LEU A 24 7.24 46.37 29.82
CA LEU A 24 6.11 46.99 30.53
C LEU A 24 5.45 45.91 31.41
N ILE A 25 5.58 46.11 32.71
CA ILE A 25 4.92 45.38 33.80
C ILE A 25 3.55 46.02 34.03
N PHE A 26 2.48 45.24 34.28
CA PHE A 26 1.30 45.53 35.15
C PHE A 26 0.18 44.49 34.86
N PRO A 27 -0.83 44.29 35.74
CA PRO A 27 -0.81 43.56 37.01
C PRO A 27 -1.66 42.26 36.95
N ILE A 28 -1.47 41.40 37.96
CA ILE A 28 -2.20 40.14 38.16
C ILE A 28 -3.64 40.41 38.61
N SER A 29 -4.65 39.85 37.93
CA SER A 29 -6.03 39.79 38.43
C SER A 29 -6.78 38.51 38.02
N LYS A 30 -7.13 37.74 39.05
CA LYS A 30 -8.29 36.84 39.25
C LYS A 30 -8.71 35.86 38.15
N THR A 31 -8.31 34.60 38.39
CA THR A 31 -9.08 33.35 38.25
C THR A 31 -10.41 33.44 37.47
N HIS A 32 -10.40 32.94 36.25
CA HIS A 32 -11.58 32.35 35.62
C HIS A 32 -11.29 30.86 35.40
N SER A 33 -12.03 30.02 36.13
CA SER A 33 -12.08 28.59 35.86
C SER A 33 -12.77 28.39 34.51
N VAL A 34 -11.96 28.25 33.46
CA VAL A 34 -12.45 27.70 32.21
C VAL A 34 -12.64 26.22 32.46
N ARG A 35 -13.88 25.79 32.71
CA ARG A 35 -14.28 24.39 32.53
C ARG A 35 -13.96 24.04 31.07
N ARG A 36 -12.79 23.45 30.82
CA ARG A 36 -12.60 22.62 29.64
C ARG A 36 -13.62 21.50 29.77
N LEU A 37 -14.68 21.53 28.97
CA LEU A 37 -15.30 20.27 28.60
C LEU A 37 -14.18 19.43 28.00
N ALA A 38 -13.75 18.40 28.73
CA ALA A 38 -12.97 17.34 28.13
C ALA A 38 -13.91 16.67 27.13
N THR A 39 -13.90 17.13 25.89
CA THR A 39 -14.39 16.33 24.78
C THR A 39 -13.60 15.04 24.88
N MET A 40 -14.26 13.91 25.17
CA MET A 40 -13.61 12.61 25.03
C MET A 40 -13.14 12.57 23.59
N VAL A 41 -11.82 12.66 23.37
CA VAL A 41 -11.24 12.44 22.05
C VAL A 41 -11.67 11.02 21.69
N ALA A 42 -12.51 10.89 20.67
CA ALA A 42 -12.92 9.57 20.19
C ALA A 42 -11.65 8.80 19.88
N LYS A 43 -11.47 7.65 20.52
CA LYS A 43 -10.32 6.78 20.24
C LYS A 43 -10.65 5.99 18.99
N THR A 44 -9.76 6.02 18.01
CA THR A 44 -9.86 5.17 16.82
C THR A 44 -9.86 3.69 17.20
N ASP A 45 -10.67 2.89 16.49
CA ASP A 45 -10.69 1.45 16.60
C ASP A 45 -9.86 0.80 15.48
N THR A 46 -8.67 0.32 15.82
CA THR A 46 -7.78 -0.34 14.85
C THR A 46 -8.33 -1.66 14.32
N SER A 47 -9.34 -2.26 14.97
CA SER A 47 -10.01 -3.47 14.44
C SER A 47 -10.93 -3.16 13.24
N ALA A 48 -11.31 -1.89 13.07
CA ALA A 48 -12.10 -1.40 11.95
C ALA A 48 -11.25 -1.00 10.73
N TYR A 49 -9.92 -0.98 10.87
CA TYR A 49 -8.99 -0.64 9.79
C TYR A 49 -8.99 -1.70 8.71
N LYS A 50 -8.65 -1.28 7.48
CA LYS A 50 -8.52 -2.18 6.33
C LYS A 50 -7.26 -1.83 5.55
N LEU A 51 -6.49 -2.85 5.13
CA LEU A 51 -5.43 -2.65 4.15
C LEU A 51 -6.09 -2.50 2.78
N ASN A 52 -6.29 -1.25 2.39
CA ASN A 52 -7.20 -0.87 1.33
C ASN A 52 -6.58 -1.11 -0.04
N HIS A 53 -5.54 -0.35 -0.39
CA HIS A 53 -4.95 -0.43 -1.73
C HIS A 53 -3.42 -0.42 -1.72
N THR A 54 -2.87 -0.89 -2.84
CA THR A 54 -1.46 -0.74 -3.21
C THR A 54 -1.38 0.14 -4.43
N MET A 55 -0.65 1.24 -4.31
CA MET A 55 -0.43 2.16 -5.41
C MET A 55 0.87 1.82 -6.15
N ILE A 56 0.76 1.71 -7.47
CA ILE A 56 1.89 1.61 -8.40
C ILE A 56 1.73 2.65 -9.52
N ARG A 57 2.85 3.21 -9.98
CA ARG A 57 2.88 4.05 -11.17
C ARG A 57 2.85 3.16 -12.42
N VAL A 58 2.10 3.56 -13.44
CA VAL A 58 2.02 2.83 -14.71
C VAL A 58 2.29 3.74 -15.89
N LYS A 59 2.85 3.16 -16.94
CA LYS A 59 3.14 3.87 -18.19
C LYS A 59 1.87 4.20 -18.96
N ASP A 60 1.05 3.19 -19.23
CA ASP A 60 -0.20 3.31 -20.00
C ASP A 60 -1.35 2.66 -19.22
N PRO A 61 -2.28 3.46 -18.67
CA PRO A 61 -3.39 2.92 -17.90
C PRO A 61 -4.31 2.04 -18.74
N LYS A 62 -4.37 2.20 -20.07
CA LYS A 62 -5.20 1.33 -20.92
C LYS A 62 -4.67 -0.10 -20.92
N ALA A 63 -3.35 -0.25 -21.05
CA ALA A 63 -2.71 -1.57 -21.01
C ALA A 63 -2.85 -2.20 -19.62
N SER A 64 -2.57 -1.43 -18.56
CA SER A 64 -2.58 -1.93 -17.18
C SER A 64 -4.01 -2.25 -16.71
N VAL A 65 -5.00 -1.41 -16.99
CA VAL A 65 -6.41 -1.72 -16.68
C VAL A 65 -6.86 -3.00 -17.37
N LYS A 66 -6.57 -3.16 -18.68
CA LYS A 66 -6.93 -4.37 -19.44
C LYS A 66 -6.30 -5.64 -18.82
N PHE A 67 -5.07 -5.56 -18.35
CA PHE A 67 -4.39 -6.68 -17.69
C PHE A 67 -5.09 -7.10 -16.39
N TYR A 68 -5.38 -6.14 -15.50
CA TYR A 68 -6.05 -6.45 -14.23
C TYR A 68 -7.52 -6.87 -14.43
N GLU A 69 -8.20 -6.34 -15.45
CA GLU A 69 -9.53 -6.83 -15.86
C GLU A 69 -9.49 -8.27 -16.39
N PHE A 70 -8.43 -8.67 -17.11
CA PHE A 70 -8.24 -10.06 -17.56
C PHE A 70 -8.10 -11.04 -16.38
N LEU A 71 -7.56 -10.55 -15.27
CA LEU A 71 -7.46 -11.24 -13.99
C LEU A 71 -8.76 -11.18 -13.16
N GLY A 72 -9.83 -10.56 -13.67
CA GLY A 72 -11.16 -10.55 -13.04
C GLY A 72 -11.46 -9.34 -12.16
N MET A 73 -10.55 -8.36 -12.10
CA MET A 73 -10.81 -7.12 -11.38
C MET A 73 -11.74 -6.20 -12.19
N SER A 74 -12.37 -5.25 -11.51
CA SER A 74 -13.17 -4.19 -12.14
C SER A 74 -12.62 -2.83 -11.73
N LEU A 75 -12.75 -1.84 -12.62
CA LEU A 75 -12.50 -0.43 -12.26
C LEU A 75 -13.59 0.03 -11.27
N VAL A 76 -13.25 0.10 -9.98
CA VAL A 76 -14.20 0.45 -8.90
C VAL A 76 -14.24 1.95 -8.63
N ALA A 77 -13.19 2.69 -9.02
CA ALA A 77 -13.19 4.15 -9.02
C ALA A 77 -12.15 4.69 -10.02
N LYS A 78 -12.40 5.88 -10.54
CA LYS A 78 -11.42 6.69 -11.28
C LYS A 78 -11.46 8.12 -10.77
N ARG A 79 -10.28 8.72 -10.57
CA ARG A 79 -10.15 10.15 -10.19
C ARG A 79 -9.21 10.83 -11.18
N ALA A 80 -9.64 11.95 -11.76
CA ALA A 80 -8.86 12.68 -12.74
C ALA A 80 -8.34 14.00 -12.18
N PHE A 81 -7.07 14.31 -12.44
CA PHE A 81 -6.42 15.52 -11.96
C PHE A 81 -5.72 16.24 -13.13
N PRO A 82 -6.48 16.76 -14.11
CA PRO A 82 -5.91 17.37 -15.32
C PRO A 82 -4.97 18.54 -15.02
N ASP A 83 -5.30 19.35 -14.02
CA ASP A 83 -4.47 20.49 -13.59
C ASP A 83 -3.12 20.05 -13.00
N ASN A 84 -3.07 18.84 -12.42
CA ASN A 84 -1.85 18.23 -11.89
C ASN A 84 -1.23 17.19 -12.83
N LYS A 85 -1.82 16.97 -14.01
CA LYS A 85 -1.35 16.06 -15.07
C LYS A 85 -1.19 14.60 -14.63
N PHE A 86 -2.13 14.09 -13.82
CA PHE A 86 -2.20 12.66 -13.53
C PHE A 86 -3.64 12.18 -13.34
N ASP A 87 -3.84 10.87 -13.51
CA ASP A 87 -5.09 10.16 -13.23
C ASP A 87 -4.83 8.99 -12.27
N LEU A 88 -5.82 8.67 -11.44
CA LEU A 88 -5.83 7.49 -10.56
C LEU A 88 -6.93 6.51 -11.00
N TYR A 89 -6.58 5.23 -11.09
CA TYR A 89 -7.48 4.14 -11.45
C TYR A 89 -7.45 3.09 -10.35
N PHE A 90 -8.59 2.84 -9.72
CA PHE A 90 -8.70 1.88 -8.62
C PHE A 90 -9.38 0.61 -9.12
N LEU A 91 -8.66 -0.51 -9.07
CA LEU A 91 -9.17 -1.82 -9.48
C LEU A 91 -9.34 -2.72 -8.26
N GLY A 92 -10.50 -3.35 -8.17
CA GLY A 92 -10.84 -4.28 -7.09
C GLY A 92 -11.72 -5.42 -7.62
N TYR A 93 -11.75 -6.53 -6.91
CA TYR A 93 -12.73 -7.58 -7.20
C TYR A 93 -14.13 -7.11 -6.81
N ASN A 94 -15.05 -7.15 -7.78
CA ASN A 94 -16.42 -6.65 -7.60
C ASN A 94 -17.48 -7.59 -8.18
N SER A 95 -17.14 -8.86 -8.40
CA SER A 95 -18.14 -9.89 -8.75
C SER A 95 -19.12 -10.10 -7.59
N PRO A 96 -20.31 -10.68 -7.81
CA PRO A 96 -21.22 -11.07 -6.72
C PRO A 96 -20.62 -12.08 -5.71
N LYS A 97 -19.47 -12.70 -6.01
CA LYS A 97 -18.75 -13.63 -5.13
C LYS A 97 -17.60 -12.94 -4.37
N ALA A 98 -17.25 -11.70 -4.73
CA ALA A 98 -16.18 -10.95 -4.07
C ALA A 98 -16.61 -10.54 -2.66
N ILE A 99 -15.67 -10.53 -1.71
CA ILE A 99 -15.95 -10.16 -0.31
C ILE A 99 -16.48 -8.72 -0.23
N SER A 100 -15.86 -7.83 -1.01
CA SER A 100 -16.22 -6.41 -1.00
C SER A 100 -17.17 -6.01 -2.13
N HIS A 101 -18.00 -6.94 -2.64
CA HIS A 101 -18.98 -6.64 -3.70
C HIS A 101 -19.88 -5.46 -3.31
N GLY A 102 -19.99 -4.48 -4.20
CA GLY A 102 -20.85 -3.30 -3.99
C GLY A 102 -20.29 -2.22 -3.06
N ASN A 103 -19.19 -2.46 -2.35
CA ASN A 103 -18.59 -1.45 -1.46
C ASN A 103 -17.96 -0.29 -2.25
N SER A 104 -17.79 0.87 -1.64
CA SER A 104 -16.97 1.95 -2.19
C SER A 104 -15.49 1.56 -2.30
N GLN A 105 -14.66 2.37 -2.96
CA GLN A 105 -13.21 2.14 -2.95
C GLN A 105 -12.61 2.19 -1.53
N ALA A 106 -13.07 3.10 -0.68
CA ALA A 106 -12.53 3.28 0.67
C ALA A 106 -12.98 2.18 1.65
N ASN A 107 -14.11 1.50 1.39
CA ASN A 107 -14.61 0.40 2.21
C ASN A 107 -14.24 -1.00 1.65
N ARG A 108 -13.04 -1.14 1.11
CA ARG A 108 -12.51 -2.39 0.53
C ARG A 108 -11.17 -2.79 1.16
N GLU A 109 -10.86 -4.07 1.01
CA GLU A 109 -9.49 -4.60 1.13
C GLU A 109 -9.02 -5.04 -0.26
N GLY A 110 -7.70 -5.05 -0.49
CA GLY A 110 -7.14 -5.63 -1.70
C GLY A 110 -7.53 -4.90 -3.00
N VAL A 111 -7.21 -3.62 -3.07
CA VAL A 111 -7.36 -2.79 -4.28
C VAL A 111 -5.99 -2.48 -4.89
N ILE A 112 -5.92 -2.39 -6.21
CA ILE A 112 -4.77 -1.86 -6.93
C ILE A 112 -5.10 -0.43 -7.35
N GLU A 113 -4.29 0.53 -6.92
CA GLU A 113 -4.32 1.89 -7.45
C GLU A 113 -3.23 2.03 -8.52
N LEU A 114 -3.64 2.36 -9.74
CA LEU A 114 -2.73 2.74 -10.81
C LEU A 114 -2.69 4.25 -10.91
N THR A 115 -1.50 4.84 -10.76
CA THR A 115 -1.29 6.26 -11.04
C THR A 115 -0.61 6.42 -12.38
N HIS A 116 -1.27 7.16 -13.25
CA HIS A 116 -0.76 7.48 -14.57
C HIS A 116 -0.41 8.97 -14.62
N ASN A 117 0.85 9.28 -14.90
CA ASN A 117 1.27 10.66 -15.17
C ASN A 117 1.15 10.93 -16.67
N TYR A 118 0.51 12.03 -17.06
CA TYR A 118 0.20 12.27 -18.47
C TYR A 118 1.46 12.35 -19.34
N GLY A 119 1.43 11.68 -20.48
CA GLY A 119 2.50 11.67 -21.46
C GLY A 119 3.41 10.44 -21.37
N THR A 120 3.44 9.72 -20.24
CA THR A 120 4.27 8.52 -20.08
C THR A 120 3.89 7.41 -21.07
N GLU A 121 2.61 7.35 -21.45
CA GLU A 121 2.07 6.39 -22.41
C GLU A 121 2.63 6.59 -23.83
N ASN A 122 3.09 7.80 -24.14
CA ASN A 122 3.68 8.16 -25.43
C ASN A 122 5.22 8.26 -25.37
N ASP A 123 5.83 8.09 -24.20
CA ASP A 123 7.28 8.18 -24.03
C ASP A 123 7.91 6.78 -24.12
N PRO A 124 8.65 6.45 -25.19
CA PRO A 124 9.30 5.15 -25.32
C PRO A 124 10.40 4.91 -24.28
N SER A 125 10.97 5.97 -23.70
CA SER A 125 12.03 5.89 -22.69
C SER A 125 11.51 5.76 -21.25
N PHE A 126 10.23 6.08 -21.02
CA PHE A 126 9.63 5.95 -19.70
C PHE A 126 9.63 4.48 -19.25
N THR A 127 10.18 4.27 -18.05
CA THR A 127 10.20 3.00 -17.33
C THR A 127 9.94 3.26 -15.86
N VAL A 128 9.39 2.27 -15.18
CA VAL A 128 9.18 2.30 -13.73
C VAL A 128 10.21 1.40 -13.04
N ASN A 129 10.56 1.75 -11.81
CA ASN A 129 11.26 0.84 -10.93
C ASN A 129 10.28 -0.18 -10.34
N THR A 130 10.43 -1.44 -10.71
CA THR A 130 9.55 -2.52 -10.22
C THR A 130 9.92 -3.01 -8.82
N GLY A 131 11.03 -2.52 -8.25
CA GLY A 131 11.49 -2.92 -6.91
C GLY A 131 12.19 -4.28 -6.86
N ASN A 132 12.41 -4.95 -7.99
CA ASN A 132 12.99 -6.30 -8.06
C ASN A 132 14.40 -6.37 -8.66
N LYS A 133 15.04 -5.23 -8.96
CA LYS A 133 16.39 -5.18 -9.54
C LYS A 133 17.30 -4.28 -8.73
N GLU A 134 18.55 -4.68 -8.59
CA GLU A 134 19.59 -3.84 -8.02
C GLU A 134 19.86 -2.62 -8.92
N PRO A 135 20.21 -1.44 -8.35
CA PRO A 135 20.39 -1.18 -6.91
C PRO A 135 19.09 -0.78 -6.19
N HIS A 136 17.93 -0.84 -6.85
CA HIS A 136 16.69 -0.22 -6.39
C HIS A 136 15.64 -1.24 -5.90
N ARG A 137 16.09 -2.28 -5.18
CA ARG A 137 15.17 -3.28 -4.62
C ARG A 137 14.33 -2.70 -3.50
N GLY A 138 13.07 -3.12 -3.40
CA GLY A 138 12.18 -2.73 -2.31
C GLY A 138 10.87 -3.48 -2.41
N PHE A 139 9.86 -2.83 -3.01
CA PHE A 139 8.61 -3.48 -3.43
C PHE A 139 8.87 -4.81 -4.14
N GLY A 140 8.20 -5.87 -3.71
CA GLY A 140 8.33 -7.21 -4.28
C GLY A 140 7.30 -7.45 -5.37
N HIS A 141 6.06 -7.60 -4.96
CA HIS A 141 4.97 -7.98 -5.86
C HIS A 141 3.62 -7.64 -5.25
N THR A 142 2.60 -7.69 -6.10
CA THR A 142 1.23 -7.93 -5.63
C THR A 142 0.89 -9.39 -5.87
N CYS A 143 -0.07 -9.93 -5.13
CA CYS A 143 -0.49 -11.31 -5.27
C CYS A 143 -1.97 -11.42 -5.53
N ILE A 144 -2.32 -12.31 -6.46
CA ILE A 144 -3.69 -12.71 -6.75
C ILE A 144 -3.84 -14.18 -6.41
N SER A 145 -4.76 -14.48 -5.49
CA SER A 145 -5.13 -15.87 -5.22
C SER A 145 -6.30 -16.30 -6.11
N VAL A 146 -6.19 -17.51 -6.65
CA VAL A 146 -7.09 -18.04 -7.68
C VAL A 146 -7.68 -19.38 -7.26
N ASP A 147 -8.89 -19.70 -7.70
CA ASP A 147 -9.51 -21.00 -7.38
C ASP A 147 -8.75 -22.19 -7.98
N ASN A 148 -8.06 -21.98 -9.12
CA ASN A 148 -7.28 -22.98 -9.83
C ASN A 148 -6.06 -22.35 -10.51
N ILE A 149 -4.88 -22.54 -9.93
CA ILE A 149 -3.63 -21.93 -10.42
C ILE A 149 -3.23 -22.45 -11.81
N GLN A 150 -3.46 -23.73 -12.10
CA GLN A 150 -3.11 -24.32 -13.39
C GLN A 150 -3.92 -23.69 -14.53
N ALA A 151 -5.24 -23.65 -14.37
CA ALA A 151 -6.13 -23.06 -15.37
C ALA A 151 -5.95 -21.53 -15.47
N ALA A 152 -5.68 -20.84 -14.36
CA ALA A 152 -5.36 -19.41 -14.36
C ALA A 152 -4.08 -19.09 -15.14
N CYS A 153 -2.99 -19.84 -14.89
CA CYS A 153 -1.73 -19.66 -15.60
C CYS A 153 -1.89 -19.99 -17.08
N GLN A 154 -2.61 -21.06 -17.43
CA GLN A 154 -2.87 -21.39 -18.83
C GLN A 154 -3.61 -20.25 -19.55
N ARG A 155 -4.65 -19.66 -18.94
CA ARG A 155 -5.34 -18.49 -19.50
C ARG A 155 -4.39 -17.31 -19.77
N LEU A 156 -3.50 -17.03 -18.82
CA LEU A 156 -2.51 -15.96 -18.97
C LEU A 156 -1.52 -16.24 -20.11
N GLU A 157 -1.04 -17.48 -20.21
CA GLU A 157 -0.14 -17.90 -21.29
C GLU A 157 -0.82 -17.86 -22.67
N ASP A 158 -2.06 -18.36 -22.78
CA ASP A 158 -2.85 -18.35 -24.02
C ASP A 158 -3.14 -16.92 -24.49
N ALA A 159 -3.31 -15.98 -23.56
CA ALA A 159 -3.47 -14.56 -23.84
C ALA A 159 -2.13 -13.84 -24.16
N GLY A 160 -1.00 -14.53 -24.06
CA GLY A 160 0.33 -14.01 -24.37
C GLY A 160 0.95 -13.15 -23.28
N TYR A 161 0.46 -13.21 -22.04
CA TYR A 161 1.08 -12.49 -20.93
C TYR A 161 2.42 -13.12 -20.55
N LYS A 162 3.36 -12.25 -20.18
CA LYS A 162 4.72 -12.66 -19.84
C LYS A 162 4.78 -13.18 -18.40
N PHE A 163 5.79 -14.01 -18.14
CA PHE A 163 6.05 -14.54 -16.81
C PHE A 163 7.50 -14.27 -16.43
N GLN A 164 7.70 -13.90 -15.18
CA GLN A 164 8.99 -13.98 -14.51
C GLN A 164 9.31 -15.44 -14.14
N LYS A 165 8.28 -16.18 -13.71
CA LYS A 165 8.36 -17.60 -13.37
C LYS A 165 7.03 -18.25 -13.73
N LYS A 166 7.05 -19.21 -14.65
CA LYS A 166 5.88 -20.04 -14.96
C LYS A 166 5.64 -21.08 -13.88
N LEU A 167 4.43 -21.65 -13.89
CA LEU A 167 4.08 -22.75 -13.00
C LEU A 167 4.93 -24.00 -13.26
N THR A 168 5.34 -24.21 -14.50
CA THR A 168 6.18 -25.34 -14.95
C THR A 168 7.67 -25.14 -14.70
N ASP A 169 8.08 -23.95 -14.24
CA ASP A 169 9.49 -23.64 -14.05
C ASP A 169 10.00 -24.17 -12.71
N GLY A 170 11.01 -25.03 -12.77
CA GLY A 170 11.63 -25.65 -11.60
C GLY A 170 10.74 -26.69 -10.93
N ARG A 171 11.01 -26.98 -9.65
CA ARG A 171 10.26 -27.99 -8.88
C ARG A 171 9.06 -27.40 -8.13
N MET A 172 9.01 -26.09 -7.95
CA MET A 172 7.96 -25.40 -7.21
C MET A 172 6.81 -25.05 -8.15
N ASN A 173 5.73 -25.82 -8.07
CA ASN A 173 4.59 -25.81 -9.00
C ASN A 173 3.28 -25.32 -8.35
N ASN A 174 3.35 -24.68 -7.19
CA ASN A 174 2.23 -24.09 -6.45
C ASN A 174 2.22 -22.56 -6.50
N ILE A 175 3.12 -21.97 -7.29
CA ILE A 175 3.30 -20.52 -7.44
C ILE A 175 3.80 -20.17 -8.85
N ALA A 176 3.30 -19.08 -9.39
CA ALA A 176 3.79 -18.44 -10.61
C ALA A 176 3.88 -16.93 -10.43
N PHE A 177 4.71 -16.27 -11.24
CA PHE A 177 4.82 -14.81 -11.28
C PHE A 177 4.60 -14.35 -12.72
N THR A 178 3.42 -13.80 -13.01
CA THR A 178 3.18 -13.11 -14.27
C THR A 178 3.67 -11.67 -14.18
N LEU A 179 3.96 -11.06 -15.33
CA LEU A 179 4.39 -9.68 -15.43
C LEU A 179 3.22 -8.83 -15.91
N ASP A 180 2.91 -7.76 -15.19
CA ASP A 180 2.01 -6.74 -15.71
C ASP A 180 2.67 -5.96 -16.88
N PRO A 181 1.94 -5.07 -17.57
CA PRO A 181 2.48 -4.35 -18.74
C PRO A 181 3.73 -3.52 -18.47
N ASP A 182 3.92 -3.07 -17.23
CA ASP A 182 5.07 -2.28 -16.78
C ASP A 182 6.20 -3.15 -16.21
N GLY A 183 5.96 -4.46 -16.07
CA GLY A 183 6.93 -5.44 -15.58
C GLY A 183 6.92 -5.65 -14.07
N TYR A 184 5.91 -5.13 -13.37
CA TYR A 184 5.68 -5.51 -11.97
C TYR A 184 5.36 -6.99 -11.89
N TRP A 185 5.84 -7.62 -10.83
CA TRP A 185 5.54 -9.02 -10.56
C TRP A 185 4.16 -9.11 -9.94
N VAL A 186 3.33 -9.97 -10.53
CA VAL A 186 2.04 -10.38 -9.97
C VAL A 186 2.14 -11.87 -9.67
N GLU A 187 2.26 -12.18 -8.38
CA GLU A 187 2.26 -13.55 -7.87
C GLU A 187 0.87 -14.15 -8.04
N ILE A 188 0.81 -15.39 -8.53
CA ILE A 188 -0.40 -16.18 -8.64
C ILE A 188 -0.26 -17.38 -7.71
N ILE A 189 -1.19 -17.50 -6.75
CA ILE A 189 -1.25 -18.62 -5.80
C ILE A 189 -2.60 -19.32 -5.85
N GLY A 190 -2.62 -20.62 -5.59
CA GLY A 190 -3.87 -21.39 -5.47
C GLY A 190 -4.56 -21.19 -4.13
N GLN A 191 -5.87 -20.97 -4.15
CA GLN A 191 -6.74 -21.04 -2.96
C GLN A 191 -6.88 -22.49 -2.45
N LYS A 192 -6.58 -23.47 -3.29
CA LYS A 192 -6.57 -24.90 -2.96
C LYS A 192 -5.21 -25.50 -3.34
N PRO A 193 -4.78 -26.60 -2.69
CA PRO A 193 -3.61 -27.36 -3.11
C PRO A 193 -3.73 -27.79 -4.58
N VAL A 194 -2.60 -27.77 -5.28
CA VAL A 194 -2.49 -28.04 -6.73
C VAL A 194 -3.06 -29.42 -7.10
N GLU A 195 -2.88 -30.40 -6.22
CA GLU A 195 -3.34 -31.77 -6.40
C GLU A 195 -4.86 -31.87 -6.41
N GLN A 196 -5.55 -31.01 -5.66
CA GLN A 196 -7.01 -31.00 -5.58
C GLN A 196 -7.67 -30.39 -6.83
N THR A 197 -6.92 -29.61 -7.61
CA THR A 197 -7.42 -28.91 -8.79
C THR A 197 -6.88 -29.49 -10.11
N ALA A 198 -6.01 -30.49 -10.08
CA ALA A 198 -5.28 -31.01 -11.24
C ALA A 198 -6.17 -31.43 -12.44
N ASN A 199 -7.37 -31.95 -12.16
CA ASN A 199 -8.32 -32.41 -13.18
C ASN A 199 -9.30 -31.31 -13.65
N ILE A 200 -9.27 -30.13 -13.04
CA ILE A 200 -10.14 -29.01 -13.40
C ILE A 200 -9.40 -28.13 -14.41
N LYS A 201 -10.01 -27.92 -15.59
CA LYS A 201 -9.39 -27.16 -16.70
C LYS A 201 -9.90 -25.72 -16.84
N GLN A 202 -10.82 -25.32 -15.97
CA GLN A 202 -11.40 -23.99 -15.94
C GLN A 202 -11.10 -23.32 -14.60
N THR A 203 -11.23 -22.01 -14.59
CA THR A 203 -11.02 -21.17 -13.43
C THR A 203 -12.08 -20.08 -13.45
N ASP A 204 -12.63 -19.76 -12.29
CA ASP A 204 -13.65 -18.72 -12.15
C ASP A 204 -13.03 -17.44 -11.63
N VAL A 205 -12.78 -16.49 -12.53
CA VAL A 205 -12.22 -15.17 -12.18
C VAL A 205 -13.08 -14.39 -11.18
N ALA A 206 -14.37 -14.72 -11.04
CA ALA A 206 -15.23 -14.10 -10.04
C ALA A 206 -14.84 -14.47 -8.60
N THR A 207 -14.05 -15.54 -8.42
CA THR A 207 -13.61 -16.03 -7.10
C THR A 207 -12.22 -15.56 -6.71
N TYR A 208 -11.51 -14.90 -7.62
CA TYR A 208 -10.15 -14.43 -7.39
C TYR A 208 -10.11 -13.33 -6.34
N LYS A 209 -8.94 -13.12 -5.75
CA LYS A 209 -8.72 -12.15 -4.67
C LYS A 209 -7.40 -11.44 -4.85
N MET A 210 -7.36 -10.14 -4.54
CA MET A 210 -6.10 -9.43 -4.36
C MET A 210 -5.65 -9.76 -2.94
N ASN A 211 -4.74 -10.71 -2.86
CA ASN A 211 -4.41 -11.37 -1.61
C ASN A 211 -3.46 -10.52 -0.78
N HIS A 212 -2.30 -10.17 -1.33
CA HIS A 212 -1.28 -9.46 -0.59
C HIS A 212 -0.43 -8.52 -1.43
N THR A 213 0.25 -7.64 -0.69
CA THR A 213 1.30 -6.74 -1.17
C THR A 213 2.59 -7.11 -0.48
N MET A 214 3.66 -7.35 -1.23
CA MET A 214 4.94 -7.72 -0.66
C MET A 214 5.91 -6.54 -0.63
N LEU A 215 6.44 -6.24 0.57
CA LEU A 215 7.52 -5.29 0.77
C LEU A 215 8.74 -6.00 1.38
N ARG A 216 9.93 -5.68 0.86
CA ARG A 216 11.17 -6.09 1.52
C ARG A 216 11.50 -5.11 2.64
N VAL A 217 11.88 -5.64 3.79
CA VAL A 217 12.20 -4.87 4.99
C VAL A 217 13.58 -5.22 5.52
N LYS A 218 14.32 -4.21 5.97
CA LYS A 218 15.68 -4.37 6.49
C LYS A 218 15.69 -5.12 7.81
N ASP A 219 14.74 -4.82 8.69
CA ASP A 219 14.72 -5.31 10.05
C ASP A 219 13.32 -5.84 10.36
N ALA A 220 13.21 -7.17 10.45
CA ALA A 220 11.93 -7.84 10.69
C ALA A 220 11.33 -7.43 12.04
N GLU A 221 12.13 -7.28 13.09
CA GLU A 221 11.63 -6.97 14.43
C GLU A 221 11.02 -5.56 14.47
N LYS A 222 11.74 -4.56 13.93
CA LYS A 222 11.24 -3.18 13.85
C LYS A 222 9.98 -3.09 13.00
N SER A 223 9.96 -3.80 11.87
CA SER A 223 8.82 -3.79 10.96
C SER A 223 7.59 -4.45 11.59
N LEU A 224 7.76 -5.66 12.15
CA LEU A 224 6.68 -6.36 12.85
C LEU A 224 6.14 -5.53 14.02
N LYS A 225 7.02 -4.88 14.80
CA LYS A 225 6.61 -3.99 15.88
C LYS A 225 5.79 -2.82 15.35
N PHE A 226 6.26 -2.16 14.29
CA PHE A 226 5.54 -1.05 13.68
C PHE A 226 4.16 -1.47 13.18
N TYR A 227 4.07 -2.52 12.36
CA TYR A 227 2.78 -2.92 11.78
C TYR A 227 1.81 -3.48 12.83
N GLN A 228 2.28 -4.13 13.90
CA GLN A 228 1.41 -4.63 14.97
C GLN A 228 1.01 -3.55 15.97
N GLU A 229 1.97 -2.79 16.50
CA GLU A 229 1.73 -1.83 17.59
C GLU A 229 1.28 -0.46 17.06
N VAL A 230 1.82 0.01 15.94
CA VAL A 230 1.44 1.31 15.36
C VAL A 230 0.24 1.15 14.46
N MET A 231 0.28 0.23 13.49
CA MET A 231 -0.82 0.07 12.54
C MET A 231 -1.97 -0.80 13.07
N GLY A 232 -1.76 -1.60 14.11
CA GLY A 232 -2.80 -2.46 14.68
C GLY A 232 -3.06 -3.74 13.88
N MET A 233 -2.14 -4.14 13.00
CA MET A 233 -2.26 -5.40 12.25
C MET A 233 -1.97 -6.61 13.15
N THR A 234 -2.53 -7.76 12.76
CA THR A 234 -2.22 -9.06 13.36
C THR A 234 -1.28 -9.84 12.45
N LEU A 235 -0.23 -10.44 13.00
CA LEU A 235 0.59 -11.43 12.28
C LEU A 235 -0.20 -12.73 12.16
N PHE A 236 -0.50 -13.15 10.94
CA PHE A 236 -1.29 -14.34 10.65
C PHE A 236 -0.48 -15.57 10.32
N ARG A 237 0.67 -15.39 9.69
CA ARG A 237 1.53 -16.51 9.27
C ARG A 237 2.98 -16.05 9.16
N THR A 238 3.88 -16.91 9.63
CA THR A 238 5.32 -16.80 9.38
C THR A 238 5.74 -17.97 8.49
N SER A 239 6.55 -17.70 7.47
CA SER A 239 7.19 -18.73 6.66
C SER A 239 8.70 -18.57 6.77
N GLU A 240 9.33 -19.46 7.53
CA GLU A 240 10.78 -19.48 7.67
C GLU A 240 11.43 -20.24 6.53
N ASN A 241 12.37 -19.62 5.81
CA ASN A 241 13.09 -20.23 4.69
C ASN A 241 14.59 -20.18 4.96
N GLN A 242 15.02 -20.83 6.04
CA GLN A 242 16.40 -20.78 6.53
C GLN A 242 17.43 -21.17 5.46
N SER A 243 17.15 -22.19 4.66
CA SER A 243 18.04 -22.64 3.58
C SER A 243 18.15 -21.64 2.42
N ALA A 244 17.16 -20.77 2.24
CA ALA A 244 17.13 -19.73 1.22
C ALA A 244 17.54 -18.35 1.76
N GLY A 245 17.79 -18.22 3.07
CA GLY A 245 18.30 -17.00 3.68
C GLY A 245 17.29 -15.87 3.87
N PHE A 246 15.98 -16.18 3.96
CA PHE A 246 14.93 -15.19 4.21
C PHE A 246 13.76 -15.75 5.01
N ASN A 247 12.98 -14.87 5.63
CA ASN A 247 11.66 -15.19 6.20
C ASN A 247 10.59 -14.29 5.59
N LEU A 248 9.36 -14.81 5.56
CA LEU A 248 8.16 -14.09 5.13
C LEU A 248 7.21 -13.96 6.31
N TYR A 249 6.62 -12.78 6.47
CA TYR A 249 5.63 -12.49 7.51
C TYR A 249 4.37 -11.92 6.89
N PHE A 250 3.22 -12.56 7.11
CA PHE A 250 1.94 -12.15 6.54
C PHE A 250 1.09 -11.50 7.62
N LEU A 251 0.86 -10.19 7.49
CA LEU A 251 0.07 -9.38 8.41
C LEU A 251 -1.20 -8.87 7.74
N GLY A 252 -2.22 -8.59 8.55
CA GLY A 252 -3.42 -7.91 8.08
C GLY A 252 -4.37 -7.59 9.22
N TYR A 253 -5.53 -7.03 8.89
CA TYR A 253 -6.58 -6.80 9.86
C TYR A 253 -7.53 -8.01 9.88
N PRO A 254 -7.82 -8.59 11.06
CA PRO A 254 -8.82 -9.66 11.15
C PRO A 254 -10.17 -9.20 10.58
N GLY A 255 -10.58 -7.97 10.93
CA GLY A 255 -11.81 -7.35 10.45
C GLY A 255 -13.02 -8.27 10.60
N GLU A 256 -13.95 -8.17 9.65
CA GLU A 256 -15.14 -9.05 9.59
C GLU A 256 -14.79 -10.49 9.16
N GLN A 257 -13.64 -10.71 8.52
CA GLN A 257 -13.19 -12.03 8.07
C GLN A 257 -12.69 -12.90 9.24
N GLY A 258 -12.35 -12.29 10.38
CA GLY A 258 -11.69 -12.94 11.51
C GLY A 258 -10.22 -13.30 11.20
N PRO A 259 -9.50 -13.86 12.20
CA PRO A 259 -8.20 -14.46 11.96
C PRO A 259 -8.35 -15.72 11.09
N PRO A 260 -7.34 -16.08 10.26
CA PRO A 260 -7.40 -17.30 9.47
C PRO A 260 -7.37 -18.55 10.38
N ASN A 261 -8.21 -19.53 10.07
CA ASN A 261 -8.38 -20.74 10.89
C ASN A 261 -7.14 -21.66 10.93
N ASP A 262 -6.35 -21.71 9.86
CA ASP A 262 -5.27 -22.70 9.68
C ASP A 262 -3.96 -22.07 9.15
N GLU A 263 -3.67 -20.81 9.48
CA GLU A 263 -2.60 -19.99 8.83
C GLU A 263 -2.73 -19.86 7.30
N LYS A 264 -3.77 -20.45 6.69
CA LYS A 264 -4.04 -20.39 5.25
C LYS A 264 -4.51 -18.99 4.87
N THR A 265 -3.55 -18.18 4.45
CA THR A 265 -3.78 -16.79 4.04
C THR A 265 -4.34 -16.66 2.62
N ALA A 266 -4.35 -17.71 1.80
CA ALA A 266 -4.75 -17.64 0.38
C ALA A 266 -6.22 -17.22 0.15
N HIS A 267 -7.11 -17.41 1.12
CA HIS A 267 -8.52 -16.99 1.01
C HIS A 267 -8.79 -15.54 1.42
N ARG A 268 -7.77 -14.83 1.91
CA ARG A 268 -7.85 -13.45 2.36
C ARG A 268 -7.79 -12.46 1.20
N GLU A 269 -8.31 -11.26 1.47
CA GLU A 269 -8.02 -10.03 0.72
C GLU A 269 -7.21 -9.10 1.63
N GLY A 270 -6.34 -8.27 1.03
CA GLY A 270 -5.64 -7.18 1.73
C GLY A 270 -4.72 -7.65 2.87
N LEU A 271 -3.66 -8.39 2.53
CA LEU A 271 -2.55 -8.69 3.43
C LEU A 271 -1.29 -7.91 3.06
N LEU A 272 -0.45 -7.67 4.05
CA LEU A 272 0.92 -7.22 3.87
C LEU A 272 1.86 -8.40 4.08
N GLU A 273 2.64 -8.74 3.07
CA GLU A 273 3.76 -9.65 3.18
C GLU A 273 5.05 -8.86 3.38
N LEU A 274 5.76 -9.15 4.46
CA LEU A 274 7.10 -8.62 4.70
C LEU A 274 8.13 -9.69 4.41
N THR A 275 9.07 -9.39 3.51
CA THR A 275 10.23 -10.24 3.25
C THR A 275 11.46 -9.67 3.91
N TRP A 276 12.01 -10.39 4.87
CA TRP A 276 13.27 -10.05 5.49
C TRP A 276 14.36 -11.01 5.01
N ASN A 277 15.42 -10.45 4.41
CA ASN A 277 16.60 -11.20 3.99
C ASN A 277 17.63 -11.16 5.12
N TYR A 278 18.19 -12.31 5.49
CA TYR A 278 19.02 -12.43 6.68
C TYR A 278 20.24 -11.52 6.65
N GLY A 279 20.51 -10.85 7.78
CA GLY A 279 21.68 -10.01 7.96
C GLY A 279 21.53 -8.59 7.42
N THR A 280 20.45 -8.27 6.72
CA THR A 280 20.20 -6.90 6.23
C THR A 280 20.07 -5.88 7.37
N GLU A 281 19.59 -6.31 8.53
CA GLU A 281 19.50 -5.53 9.76
C GLU A 281 20.86 -5.16 10.36
N LYS A 282 21.92 -5.91 10.03
CA LYS A 282 23.28 -5.73 10.57
C LYS A 282 24.13 -4.76 9.77
N ASP A 283 23.75 -4.48 8.53
CA ASP A 283 24.45 -3.49 7.69
C ASP A 283 23.81 -2.12 7.89
N GLU A 284 24.51 -1.22 8.57
CA GLU A 284 24.04 0.15 8.83
C GLU A 284 23.74 0.94 7.56
N ASN A 285 24.47 0.68 6.46
CA ASN A 285 24.32 1.39 5.19
C ASN A 285 23.28 0.76 4.27
N PHE A 286 22.85 -0.47 4.56
CA PHE A 286 21.83 -1.14 3.78
C PHE A 286 20.48 -0.45 3.92
N LYS A 287 19.80 -0.26 2.79
CA LYS A 287 18.41 0.21 2.72
C LYS A 287 17.73 -0.36 1.49
N TYR A 288 16.43 -0.59 1.59
CA TYR A 288 15.60 -0.81 0.42
C TYR A 288 15.16 0.54 -0.20
N HIS A 289 14.84 0.50 -1.47
CA HIS A 289 14.27 1.61 -2.21
C HIS A 289 12.78 1.78 -1.86
N ASN A 290 12.40 2.98 -1.43
CA ASN A 290 11.03 3.28 -0.98
C ASN A 290 9.99 3.38 -2.12
N GLY A 291 10.45 3.35 -3.38
CA GLY A 291 9.62 3.45 -4.59
C GLY A 291 9.26 4.86 -5.04
N ASN A 292 9.43 5.88 -4.19
CA ASN A 292 9.13 7.28 -4.47
C ASN A 292 10.34 8.13 -4.82
N ASP A 293 11.54 7.73 -4.38
CA ASP A 293 12.79 8.29 -4.87
C ASP A 293 13.01 7.88 -6.33
N GLU A 294 13.87 8.60 -7.05
CA GLU A 294 14.19 8.23 -8.44
C GLU A 294 15.13 7.03 -8.49
N PRO A 295 14.87 6.03 -9.37
CA PRO A 295 13.72 5.92 -10.27
C PRO A 295 12.42 5.48 -9.56
N GLN A 296 11.30 6.13 -9.89
CA GLN A 296 10.01 5.89 -9.25
C GLN A 296 9.30 4.62 -9.73
N GLY A 297 8.44 4.07 -8.87
CA GLY A 297 7.55 2.96 -9.22
C GLY A 297 6.41 2.80 -8.22
N PHE A 298 6.55 1.86 -7.29
CA PHE A 298 5.66 1.74 -6.13
C PHE A 298 5.51 3.08 -5.40
N GLY A 299 4.30 3.48 -5.02
CA GLY A 299 4.08 4.72 -4.28
C GLY A 299 3.79 4.47 -2.81
N HIS A 300 2.74 3.70 -2.51
CA HIS A 300 2.32 3.48 -1.13
C HIS A 300 1.44 2.26 -0.99
N ILE A 301 1.34 1.77 0.24
CA ILE A 301 0.15 1.04 0.69
C ILE A 301 -0.81 2.04 1.35
N CYS A 302 -2.10 1.73 1.36
CA CYS A 302 -3.10 2.55 2.02
C CYS A 302 -3.88 1.78 3.07
N VAL A 303 -4.12 2.43 4.20
CA VAL A 303 -5.00 1.94 5.25
C VAL A 303 -6.20 2.87 5.35
N SER A 304 -7.40 2.32 5.15
CA SER A 304 -8.63 3.04 5.44
C SER A 304 -9.01 2.86 6.91
N VAL A 305 -9.37 3.94 7.58
CA VAL A 305 -9.61 3.98 9.04
C VAL A 305 -11.03 4.43 9.38
N ASP A 306 -11.48 4.13 10.59
CA ASP A 306 -12.81 4.50 11.08
C ASP A 306 -12.97 6.01 11.31
N ASP A 307 -11.94 6.65 11.86
CA ASP A 307 -11.87 8.08 12.11
C ASP A 307 -10.44 8.56 11.83
N VAL A 308 -10.27 9.32 10.74
CA VAL A 308 -8.96 9.74 10.27
C VAL A 308 -8.27 10.74 11.20
N GLU A 309 -9.02 11.57 11.91
CA GLU A 309 -8.45 12.53 12.87
C GLU A 309 -7.98 11.80 14.13
N ALA A 310 -8.82 10.92 14.68
CA ALA A 310 -8.46 10.08 15.81
C ALA A 310 -7.29 9.14 15.50
N ALA A 311 -7.24 8.58 14.28
CA ALA A 311 -6.13 7.78 13.80
C ALA A 311 -4.84 8.59 13.75
N CYS A 312 -4.86 9.79 13.16
CA CYS A 312 -3.69 10.66 13.11
C CYS A 312 -3.20 11.06 14.51
N GLN A 313 -4.11 11.38 15.44
CA GLN A 313 -3.73 11.67 16.83
C GLN A 313 -3.05 10.46 17.49
N ARG A 314 -3.60 9.26 17.30
CA ARG A 314 -2.98 8.03 17.80
C ARG A 314 -1.57 7.82 17.22
N PHE A 315 -1.37 8.10 15.94
CA PHE A 315 -0.06 7.99 15.31
C PHE A 315 0.93 9.06 15.82
N ASP A 316 0.46 10.27 16.13
CA ASP A 316 1.27 11.29 16.79
C ASP A 316 1.72 10.86 18.18
N ASP A 317 0.82 10.28 18.97
CA ASP A 317 1.13 9.78 20.32
C ASP A 317 2.17 8.64 20.29
N LEU A 318 2.25 7.90 19.18
CA LEU A 318 3.24 6.85 18.93
C LEU A 318 4.49 7.33 18.20
N GLY A 319 4.60 8.62 17.89
CA GLY A 319 5.81 9.22 17.33
C GLY A 319 6.15 8.77 15.91
N VAL A 320 5.15 8.56 15.05
CA VAL A 320 5.41 8.18 13.64
C VAL A 320 6.14 9.27 12.86
N SER A 321 6.85 8.86 11.81
CA SER A 321 7.44 9.77 10.83
C SER A 321 6.39 10.19 9.80
N TRP A 322 6.07 11.48 9.72
CA TRP A 322 5.09 12.00 8.77
C TRP A 322 5.73 12.46 7.47
N ARG A 323 5.10 12.10 6.34
CA ARG A 323 5.35 12.69 5.02
C ARG A 323 4.39 13.84 4.72
N LYS A 324 3.13 13.70 5.14
CA LYS A 324 2.07 14.72 5.02
C LYS A 324 1.03 14.51 6.12
N ARG A 325 0.69 15.56 6.85
CA ARG A 325 -0.41 15.56 7.84
C ARG A 325 -1.73 16.02 7.21
N LEU A 326 -2.84 15.80 7.92
CA LEU A 326 -4.14 16.37 7.55
C LEU A 326 -4.09 17.92 7.54
N THR A 327 -3.31 18.51 8.44
CA THR A 327 -3.09 19.97 8.51
C THR A 327 -2.31 20.54 7.33
N ASP A 328 -1.64 19.69 6.54
CA ASP A 328 -0.73 20.14 5.50
C ASP A 328 -1.43 20.26 4.15
N GLY A 329 -1.15 21.35 3.43
CA GLY A 329 -1.73 21.61 2.11
C GLY A 329 -3.25 21.82 2.14
N ARG A 330 -3.88 21.76 0.96
CA ARG A 330 -5.33 21.99 0.80
C ARG A 330 -6.19 20.75 1.08
N MET A 331 -5.63 19.56 0.87
CA MET A 331 -6.35 18.29 1.04
C MET A 331 -6.29 17.85 2.51
N LYS A 332 -7.43 17.96 3.21
CA LYS A 332 -7.55 17.78 4.67
C LYS A 332 -8.02 16.38 5.11
N ASN A 333 -8.31 15.49 4.16
CA ASN A 333 -8.89 14.17 4.41
C ASN A 333 -7.93 13.00 4.13
N ILE A 334 -6.66 13.28 3.84
CA ILE A 334 -5.64 12.26 3.54
C ILE A 334 -4.34 12.61 4.26
N ALA A 335 -3.74 11.64 4.93
CA ALA A 335 -2.42 11.76 5.53
C ALA A 335 -1.47 10.70 4.97
N PHE A 336 -0.17 10.96 5.05
CA PHE A 336 0.88 10.03 4.66
C PHE A 336 1.93 9.96 5.75
N MET A 337 2.20 8.76 6.25
CA MET A 337 3.30 8.47 7.15
C MET A 337 4.32 7.54 6.48
N LEU A 338 5.45 7.33 7.14
CA LEU A 338 6.51 6.43 6.71
C LEU A 338 6.65 5.28 7.69
N ASP A 339 6.85 4.08 7.16
CA ASP A 339 7.26 2.91 7.94
C ASP A 339 8.77 2.96 8.27
N PRO A 340 9.32 1.99 9.03
CA PRO A 340 10.73 1.98 9.41
C PRO A 340 11.73 1.95 8.25
N ASP A 341 11.32 1.42 7.09
CA ASP A 341 12.14 1.34 5.86
C ASP A 341 11.89 2.53 4.92
N GLY A 342 10.99 3.46 5.29
CA GLY A 342 10.67 4.66 4.54
C GLY A 342 9.61 4.45 3.45
N TYR A 343 8.91 3.32 3.42
CA TYR A 343 7.75 3.16 2.54
C TYR A 343 6.62 4.07 3.00
N SER A 344 5.93 4.67 2.03
CA SER A 344 4.82 5.57 2.32
C SER A 344 3.55 4.76 2.62
N ILE A 345 2.84 5.18 3.66
CA ILE A 345 1.53 4.64 4.05
C ILE A 345 0.51 5.77 3.99
N GLU A 346 -0.44 5.66 3.07
CA GLU A 346 -1.59 6.56 3.00
C GLU A 346 -2.63 6.17 4.06
N VAL A 347 -3.24 7.16 4.69
CA VAL A 347 -4.36 7.00 5.62
C VAL A 347 -5.55 7.78 5.10
N ILE A 348 -6.66 7.08 4.86
CA ILE A 348 -7.91 7.67 4.34
C ILE A 348 -9.10 7.31 5.26
N PRO A 349 -10.14 8.16 5.34
CA PRO A 349 -11.37 7.78 6.01
C PRO A 349 -12.08 6.67 5.24
N ASN A 350 -12.63 5.70 5.96
CA ASN A 350 -13.55 4.71 5.41
C ASN A 350 -14.99 5.26 5.50
N ASP A 351 -15.65 5.38 4.34
CA ASP A 351 -17.00 5.95 4.23
C ASP A 351 -18.10 5.10 4.87
N LYS A 352 -17.82 3.86 5.27
CA LYS A 352 -18.71 3.09 6.16
C LYS A 352 -18.96 3.80 7.49
N TYR A 353 -18.05 4.67 7.92
CA TYR A 353 -18.10 5.37 9.21
C TYR A 353 -18.34 6.87 9.08
N SER A 354 -18.52 7.39 7.86
CA SER A 354 -18.59 8.84 7.60
C SER A 354 -19.89 9.52 8.03
N ASP A 355 -20.94 8.78 8.45
CA ASP A 355 -22.14 9.34 9.08
C ASP A 355 -21.85 10.05 10.43
N LYS A 356 -20.58 10.06 10.89
CA LYS A 356 -20.10 10.78 12.07
C LYS A 356 -19.47 12.14 11.78
N VAL A 357 -19.42 12.60 10.52
CA VAL A 357 -18.93 13.95 10.18
C VAL A 357 -20.13 14.81 9.79
N PRO A 358 -20.58 15.75 10.64
CA PRO A 358 -21.60 16.72 10.25
C PRO A 358 -21.10 17.52 9.04
N THR A 359 -21.97 17.63 8.03
CA THR A 359 -21.80 18.44 6.81
C THR A 359 -21.38 19.88 7.07
#